data_AF-A0A229RG36-F1
#
_entry.id   AF-A0A229RG36-F1
#
_cell.length_a   1.000
_cell.length_b   1.000
_cell.length_c   1.000
_cell.angle_alpha   90.00
_cell.angle_beta   90.00
_cell.angle_gamma   90.00
#
_symmetry.space_group_name_H-M   'P 1'
#
loop_
_entity.id
_entity.type
_entity.pdbx_description
1 polymer ?
#
loop_
_entity_poly.entity_id
_entity_poly.type
_entity_poly.pdbx_seq_one_letter_code
_entity_poly.pdbx_strand_id
1 'polypeptide(L)'
;MTFDIIGLCREEPGPATVVPALAAAGGELRADIRDEPPLIRLLHPDGRLLTTVEDVHLVRVEGEARRLLGIGEDVEVPHPVWWVEVWAPGDDPEAETAARAFTTALVAGTGGLSWSNR
;
A
#
# COMPACT_ATOMS: atom_id res chain seq x y z
N MET A 1 6.16 14.84 -2.26
CA MET A 1 5.13 13.80 -2.34
C MET A 1 5.09 13.13 -0.99
N THR A 2 3.96 13.19 -0.30
CA THR A 2 3.81 12.65 1.05
C THR A 2 3.06 11.34 0.90
N PHE A 3 3.80 10.24 0.76
CA PHE A 3 3.21 8.92 0.92
C PHE A 3 3.03 8.69 2.43
N ASP A 4 1.91 8.06 2.80
CA ASP A 4 1.68 7.72 4.20
C ASP A 4 2.32 6.36 4.50
N ILE A 5 2.09 5.39 3.62
CA ILE A 5 2.62 4.03 3.75
C ILE A 5 3.02 3.50 2.37
N ILE A 6 4.20 2.92 2.29
CA ILE A 6 4.71 2.21 1.10
C ILE A 6 4.72 0.72 1.38
N GLY A 7 4.12 -0.07 0.49
CA GLY A 7 4.29 -1.51 0.42
C GLY A 7 5.43 -1.87 -0.55
N LEU A 8 6.46 -2.54 -0.05
CA LEU A 8 7.54 -3.12 -0.85
C LEU A 8 7.28 -4.62 -1.02
N CYS A 9 6.66 -4.99 -2.14
CA CYS A 9 6.16 -6.33 -2.41
C CYS A 9 7.17 -7.16 -3.23
N ARG A 10 7.49 -8.39 -2.79
CA ARG A 10 8.40 -9.28 -3.55
C ARG A 10 7.75 -9.77 -4.85
N GLU A 11 6.48 -10.10 -4.79
CA GLU A 11 5.67 -10.50 -5.94
C GLU A 11 4.77 -9.37 -6.45
N GLU A 12 4.35 -9.45 -7.71
CA GLU A 12 3.43 -8.48 -8.32
C GLU A 12 2.07 -8.51 -7.59
N PRO A 13 1.59 -7.38 -7.07
CA PRO A 13 0.23 -7.29 -6.55
C PRO A 13 -0.79 -7.63 -7.63
N GLY A 14 -1.65 -8.60 -7.36
CA GLY A 14 -2.71 -9.02 -8.26
C GLY A 14 -4.00 -9.31 -7.50
N PRO A 15 -5.10 -9.69 -8.17
CA PRO A 15 -6.39 -9.91 -7.52
C PRO A 15 -6.33 -10.89 -6.33
N ALA A 16 -5.46 -11.90 -6.40
CA ALA A 16 -5.27 -12.90 -5.35
C ALA A 16 -4.66 -12.35 -4.04
N THR A 17 -3.91 -11.25 -4.11
CA THR A 17 -3.30 -10.59 -2.94
C THR A 17 -4.04 -9.31 -2.57
N VAL A 18 -4.55 -8.57 -3.55
CA VAL A 18 -5.31 -7.33 -3.36
C VAL A 18 -6.67 -7.59 -2.71
N VAL A 19 -7.47 -8.56 -3.17
CA VAL A 19 -8.82 -8.79 -2.61
C VAL A 19 -8.77 -9.16 -1.12
N PRO A 20 -7.90 -10.09 -0.66
CA PRO A 20 -7.72 -10.34 0.77
C PRO A 20 -7.23 -9.12 1.55
N ALA A 21 -6.38 -8.28 0.95
CA ALA A 21 -5.91 -7.05 1.59
C ALA A 21 -7.03 -6.02 1.77
N LEU A 22 -7.93 -5.87 0.78
CA LEU A 22 -9.13 -5.04 0.91
C LEU A 22 -10.04 -5.56 2.03
N ALA A 23 -10.26 -6.88 2.10
CA ALA A 23 -11.07 -7.50 3.15
C ALA A 23 -10.46 -7.28 4.55
N ALA A 24 -9.13 -7.31 4.67
CA ALA A 24 -8.42 -7.03 5.92
C ALA A 24 -8.54 -5.57 6.37
N ALA A 25 -8.65 -4.62 5.42
CA ALA A 25 -8.87 -3.21 5.70
C ALA A 25 -10.30 -2.93 6.24
N GLY A 26 -11.27 -3.77 5.89
CA GLY A 26 -12.62 -3.77 6.44
C GLY A 26 -13.63 -4.43 5.50
N GLY A 27 -14.38 -5.41 6.00
CA GLY A 27 -15.29 -6.23 5.18
C GLY A 27 -16.51 -5.51 4.60
N GLU A 28 -16.89 -4.35 5.16
CA GLU A 28 -18.00 -3.53 4.67
C GLU A 28 -17.56 -2.37 3.77
N LEU A 29 -16.24 -2.21 3.56
CA LEU A 29 -15.70 -1.13 2.76
C LEU A 29 -16.03 -1.33 1.28
N ARG A 30 -16.30 -0.22 0.59
CA ARG A 30 -16.53 -0.23 -0.86
C ARG A 30 -15.22 0.04 -1.57
N ALA A 31 -14.86 -0.82 -2.52
CA ALA A 31 -13.74 -0.61 -3.42
C ALA A 31 -14.23 0.05 -4.73
N ASP A 32 -13.67 1.20 -5.07
CA ASP A 32 -13.81 1.88 -6.37
C ASP A 32 -12.50 1.66 -7.14
N ILE A 33 -12.54 0.79 -8.16
CA ILE A 33 -11.39 0.46 -9.02
C ILE A 33 -11.46 1.33 -10.27
N ARG A 34 -10.35 1.99 -10.62
CA ARG A 34 -10.28 2.91 -11.75
C ARG A 34 -9.21 2.48 -12.75
N ASP A 35 -9.46 2.78 -14.02
CA ASP A 35 -8.51 2.56 -15.11
C ASP A 35 -7.40 3.65 -15.16
N GLU A 36 -7.56 4.73 -14.39
CA GLU A 36 -6.59 5.82 -14.24
C GLU A 36 -6.28 6.05 -12.75
N PRO A 37 -5.06 6.52 -12.40
CA PRO A 37 -4.72 6.81 -11.00
C PRO A 37 -5.75 7.74 -10.34
N PRO A 38 -6.16 7.45 -9.10
CA PRO A 38 -5.75 6.31 -8.28
C PRO A 38 -6.41 4.97 -8.66
N LEU A 39 -5.63 3.89 -8.63
CA LEU A 39 -6.02 2.53 -9.03
C LEU A 39 -7.15 1.94 -8.18
N ILE A 40 -7.13 2.16 -6.86
CA ILE A 40 -8.13 1.62 -5.93
C ILE A 40 -8.44 2.65 -4.84
N ARG A 41 -9.73 2.86 -4.54
CA ARG A 41 -10.18 3.65 -3.39
C ARG A 41 -11.04 2.78 -2.47
N LEU A 42 -10.72 2.78 -1.18
CA LEU A 42 -11.53 2.19 -0.12
C LEU A 42 -12.37 3.26 0.55
N LEU A 43 -13.68 3.05 0.56
CA LEU A 43 -14.67 3.97 1.13
C LEU A 43 -15.36 3.32 2.33
N HIS A 44 -15.58 4.11 3.38
CA HIS A 44 -16.48 3.77 4.48
C HIS A 44 -17.92 3.62 3.93
N PRO A 45 -18.81 2.84 4.59
CA PRO A 45 -20.19 2.63 4.12
C PRO A 45 -21.01 3.92 3.90
N ASP A 46 -20.68 5.02 4.58
CA ASP A 46 -21.29 6.34 4.38
C ASP A 46 -20.76 7.13 3.15
N GLY A 47 -19.78 6.57 2.43
CA GLY A 47 -19.16 7.18 1.26
C GLY A 47 -17.88 8.00 1.53
N ARG A 48 -17.45 8.14 2.80
CA ARG A 48 -16.19 8.80 3.15
C ARG A 48 -14.99 7.99 2.65
N LEU A 49 -13.97 8.68 2.12
CA LEU A 49 -12.72 8.04 1.68
C LEU A 49 -11.88 7.64 2.89
N LEU A 50 -11.43 6.38 2.93
CA LEU A 50 -10.53 5.88 3.98
C LEU A 50 -9.10 5.71 3.47
N THR A 51 -8.92 5.12 2.29
CA THR A 51 -7.58 4.98 1.72
C THR A 51 -7.61 4.87 0.21
N THR A 52 -6.49 5.25 -0.40
CA THR A 52 -6.27 5.25 -1.83
C THR A 52 -4.97 4.50 -2.13
N VAL A 53 -5.00 3.61 -3.12
CA VAL A 53 -3.81 2.98 -3.71
C VAL A 53 -3.54 3.69 -5.03
N GLU A 54 -2.45 4.44 -5.11
CA GLU A 54 -2.22 5.38 -6.21
C GLU A 54 -1.29 4.83 -7.30
N ASP A 55 -0.19 4.20 -6.88
CA ASP A 55 0.88 3.79 -7.79
C ASP A 55 1.34 2.37 -7.45
N VAL A 56 1.43 1.51 -8.47
CA VAL A 56 1.92 0.14 -8.41
C VAL A 56 2.93 -0.04 -9.53
N HIS A 57 4.21 -0.08 -9.21
CA HIS A 57 5.26 -0.19 -10.22
C HIS A 57 6.46 -1.01 -9.74
N LEU A 58 7.19 -1.60 -10.70
CA LEU A 58 8.37 -2.40 -10.43
C LEU A 58 9.63 -1.53 -10.38
N VAL A 59 10.28 -1.47 -9.23
CA VAL A 59 11.59 -0.84 -9.04
C VAL A 59 12.68 -1.85 -9.42
N ARG A 60 13.35 -1.57 -10.54
CA ARG A 60 14.37 -2.44 -11.14
C ARG A 60 15.81 -2.03 -10.85
N VAL A 61 16.01 -0.86 -10.26
CA VAL A 61 17.35 -0.36 -9.92
C VAL A 61 17.70 -0.84 -8.52
N GLU A 62 18.81 -1.56 -8.38
CA GLU A 62 19.29 -2.05 -7.09
C GLU A 62 19.54 -0.88 -6.13
N GLY A 63 19.09 -1.00 -4.88
CA GLY A 63 19.24 0.04 -3.87
C GLY A 63 18.34 1.28 -4.02
N GLU A 64 17.57 1.40 -5.11
CA GLU A 64 16.75 2.60 -5.34
C GLU A 64 15.64 2.76 -4.30
N ALA A 65 14.93 1.69 -3.97
CA ALA A 65 13.91 1.73 -2.91
C ALA A 65 14.51 2.12 -1.55
N ARG A 66 15.72 1.62 -1.23
CA ARG A 66 16.47 2.01 -0.03
C ARG A 66 16.78 3.51 -0.04
N ARG A 67 17.32 4.02 -1.15
CA ARG A 67 17.70 5.42 -1.31
C ARG A 67 16.50 6.37 -1.19
N LEU A 68 15.37 6.01 -1.80
CA LEU A 68 14.15 6.83 -1.78
C LEU A 68 13.48 6.87 -0.40
N LEU A 69 13.51 5.75 0.33
CA LEU A 69 12.87 5.62 1.64
C LEU A 69 13.79 5.94 2.83
N GLY A 70 15.10 6.10 2.58
CA GLY A 70 16.08 6.31 3.64
C GLY A 70 16.26 5.10 4.55
N ILE A 71 16.09 3.88 4.02
CA ILE A 71 16.21 2.63 4.78
C ILE A 71 17.69 2.38 5.13
N GLY A 72 17.97 1.91 6.34
CA GLY A 72 19.32 1.54 6.78
C GLY A 72 19.91 0.36 6.00
N GLU A 73 21.24 0.23 6.03
CA GLU A 73 21.96 -0.91 5.42
C GLU A 73 21.68 -2.24 6.14
N ASP A 74 21.21 -2.18 7.39
CA ASP A 74 20.87 -3.31 8.24
C ASP A 74 19.53 -3.98 7.88
N VAL A 75 18.68 -3.31 7.12
CA VAL A 75 17.37 -3.83 6.68
C VAL A 75 17.50 -4.40 5.28
N GLU A 76 17.19 -5.69 5.11
CA GLU A 76 17.11 -6.31 3.78
C GLU A 76 15.91 -5.75 3.00
N VAL A 77 16.20 -5.07 1.89
CA VAL A 77 15.17 -4.60 0.95
C VAL A 77 15.14 -5.55 -0.25
N PRO A 78 13.97 -6.10 -0.62
CA PRO A 78 13.87 -6.95 -1.80
C PRO A 78 14.35 -6.26 -3.08
N HIS A 79 14.88 -7.05 -4.01
CA HIS A 79 15.28 -6.57 -5.33
C HIS A 79 15.14 -7.67 -6.40
N PRO A 80 14.48 -7.39 -7.56
CA PRO A 80 13.63 -6.23 -7.81
C PRO A 80 12.40 -6.21 -6.86
N VAL A 81 11.71 -5.08 -6.75
CA VAL A 81 10.59 -4.94 -5.80
C VAL A 81 9.45 -4.13 -6.38
N TRP A 82 8.22 -4.57 -6.11
CA TRP A 82 7.02 -3.82 -6.45
C TRP A 82 6.74 -2.77 -5.38
N TRP A 83 6.72 -1.52 -5.79
CA TRP A 83 6.41 -0.36 -4.97
C TRP A 83 4.92 -0.07 -5.05
N VAL A 84 4.26 0.01 -3.90
CA VAL A 84 2.84 0.31 -3.79
C VAL A 84 2.64 1.51 -2.88
N GLU A 85 2.11 2.61 -3.43
CA GLU A 85 1.79 3.81 -2.65
C GLU A 85 0.37 3.72 -2.09
N VAL A 86 0.29 3.80 -0.76
CA VAL A 86 -0.98 3.79 -0.01
C VAL A 86 -1.11 5.10 0.76
N TRP A 87 -2.21 5.79 0.50
CA TRP A 87 -2.53 7.09 1.08
C TRP A 87 -3.77 7.00 1.97
N ALA A 88 -3.79 7.76 3.07
CA ALA A 88 -4.94 7.94 3.94
C ALA A 88 -5.16 9.44 4.21
N PRO A 89 -6.42 9.94 4.27
CA PRO A 89 -6.69 11.28 4.78
C PRO A 89 -5.96 11.55 6.11
N GLY A 90 -5.46 12.77 6.27
CA GLY A 90 -4.92 13.24 7.55
C GLY A 90 -6.02 13.40 8.59
N ASP A 91 -5.66 13.32 9.87
CA ASP A 91 -6.55 13.55 11.04
C ASP A 91 -7.75 12.59 11.14
N ASP A 92 -7.68 11.44 10.47
CA ASP A 92 -8.71 10.40 10.48
C ASP A 92 -8.11 9.04 10.95
N PRO A 93 -8.27 8.67 12.24
CA PRO A 93 -7.69 7.45 12.79
C PRO A 93 -8.21 6.15 12.14
N GLU A 94 -9.45 6.19 11.62
CA GLU A 94 -10.03 5.03 10.95
C GLU A 94 -9.41 4.84 9.57
N ALA A 95 -9.25 5.94 8.82
CA ALA A 95 -8.53 5.93 7.56
C ALA A 95 -7.10 5.41 7.69
N GLU A 96 -6.37 5.87 8.72
CA GLU A 96 -5.01 5.39 9.01
C GLU A 96 -5.01 3.88 9.33
N THR A 97 -5.97 3.43 10.14
CA THR A 97 -6.11 2.01 10.49
C THR A 97 -6.37 1.17 9.24
N ALA A 98 -7.26 1.62 8.35
CA ALA A 98 -7.58 0.93 7.10
C ALA A 98 -6.35 0.85 6.17
N ALA A 99 -5.61 1.94 6.01
CA ALA A 99 -4.40 1.97 5.18
C ALA A 99 -3.31 1.02 5.72
N ARG A 100 -3.08 1.02 7.05
CA ARG A 100 -2.13 0.10 7.70
C ARG A 100 -2.56 -1.36 7.54
N ALA A 101 -3.83 -1.67 7.76
CA ALA A 101 -4.37 -3.02 7.63
C ALA A 101 -4.26 -3.53 6.19
N PHE A 102 -4.66 -2.70 5.21
CA PHE A 102 -4.51 -3.00 3.78
C PHE A 102 -3.05 -3.32 3.44
N THR A 103 -2.13 -2.41 3.76
CA THR A 103 -0.71 -2.55 3.39
C THR A 103 -0.07 -3.77 4.05
N THR A 104 -0.39 -4.04 5.31
CA THR A 104 0.12 -5.20 6.06
C THR A 104 -0.34 -6.50 5.42
N ALA A 105 -1.62 -6.60 5.08
CA ALA A 105 -2.17 -7.80 4.44
C ALA A 105 -1.63 -7.99 3.01
N LEU A 106 -1.45 -6.89 2.27
CA LEU A 106 -0.86 -6.94 0.94
C LEU A 106 0.57 -7.49 0.98
N VAL A 107 1.43 -6.91 1.82
CA VAL A 107 2.82 -7.34 2.01
C VAL A 107 2.88 -8.78 2.55
N ALA A 108 1.97 -9.19 3.41
CA ALA A 108 1.90 -10.58 3.87
C ALA A 108 1.57 -11.55 2.72
N GLY A 109 0.72 -11.14 1.77
CA GLY A 109 0.33 -11.94 0.62
C GLY A 109 1.38 -11.98 -0.49
N THR A 110 2.16 -10.91 -0.67
CA THR A 110 3.19 -10.81 -1.73
C THR A 110 4.61 -11.06 -1.22
N GLY A 111 4.79 -11.18 0.09
CA GLY A 111 6.08 -11.03 0.76
C GLY A 111 6.65 -9.60 0.71
N GLY A 112 7.69 -9.35 1.52
CA GLY A 112 8.43 -8.09 1.54
C GLY A 112 8.27 -7.32 2.85
N LEU A 113 8.16 -5.98 2.80
CA LEU A 113 8.04 -5.12 3.96
C LEU A 113 7.17 -3.89 3.68
N SER A 114 6.69 -3.23 4.73
CA SER A 114 6.07 -1.91 4.62
C SER A 114 6.94 -0.84 5.26
N TRP A 115 6.81 0.38 4.77
CA TRP A 115 7.49 1.56 5.30
C TRP A 115 6.45 2.66 5.56
N SER A 116 6.49 3.28 6.73
CA SER A 116 5.55 4.33 7.12
C SER A 116 6.32 5.55 7.57
N ASN A 117 5.86 6.73 7.14
CA ASN A 117 6.35 8.01 7.67
C ASN A 117 5.38 8.62 8.70
N ARG A 118 4.29 7.89 9.02
CA ARG A 118 3.37 8.14 10.15
C ARG A 118 3.61 7.15 11.28
#